data_AF-A0A8H8S8S2-F1
#
_entry.id   AF-A0A8H8S8S2-F1
#
_cell.length_a   1.000
_cell.length_b   1.000
_cell.length_c   1.000
_cell.angle_alpha   90.00
_cell.angle_beta   90.00
_cell.angle_gamma   90.00
#
_symmetry.space_group_name_H-M   'P 1'
#
loop_
_entity.id
_entity.type
_entity.pdbx_description
1 polymer ?
#
loop_
_entity_poly.entity_id
_entity_poly.type
_entity_poly.pdbx_seq_one_letter_code
_entity_poly.pdbx_strand_id
1 'polypeptide(L)'
;MHEMVTILSFFGSMAFHVRMLDQTAPIYQLVYADEPGTPIHLQSRIVDPNTAFRHIPAMDVLLSLSTCRPTIFCYNTTISHFEFNSDQGGLQWRLGLPHHFLVMLAQMNNLKQEYVSNIDPVVINSLEAQITSFEPTIERSLDSYVHVARLMVQECWRQLMYIYLYMGLCGANSYDIRVKRALKRFIKTLDSVKPGRMPDAFLVTPMSLAGMAAHKNCDRALIRQRLQNMCEHSQSGTYINDAALILETVWTTTDAQRRPAVWLDLRWACAAVTGIV
;
A
#
# COMPACT_ATOMS: atom_id res chain seq x y z
N MET A 1 4.94 -11.63 22.45
CA MET A 1 5.17 -11.78 20.98
C MET A 1 4.27 -10.84 20.17
N HIS A 2 2.96 -10.79 20.42
CA HIS A 2 2.00 -9.89 19.74
C HIS A 2 2.31 -8.38 19.87
N GLU A 3 2.67 -7.91 21.07
CA GLU A 3 3.06 -6.50 21.29
C GLU A 3 4.38 -6.15 20.61
N MET A 4 5.35 -7.08 20.56
CA MET A 4 6.63 -6.86 19.87
C MET A 4 6.46 -6.77 18.36
N VAL A 5 5.68 -7.64 17.72
CA VAL A 5 5.37 -7.53 16.28
C VAL A 5 4.66 -6.21 15.98
N THR A 6 3.75 -5.77 16.87
CA THR A 6 2.99 -4.53 16.73
C THR A 6 3.85 -3.28 16.86
N ILE A 7 4.84 -3.27 17.77
CA ILE A 7 5.82 -2.17 17.90
C ILE A 7 6.81 -2.19 16.73
N LEU A 8 7.34 -3.37 16.37
CA LEU A 8 8.29 -3.52 15.27
C LEU A 8 7.70 -3.09 13.92
N SER A 9 6.39 -3.22 13.73
CA SER A 9 5.65 -2.77 12.53
C SER A 9 5.82 -1.27 12.22
N PHE A 10 6.08 -0.45 13.25
CA PHE A 10 6.23 1.01 13.10
C PHE A 10 7.69 1.47 13.12
N PHE A 11 8.58 0.71 13.77
CA PHE A 11 9.97 1.12 14.01
C PHE A 11 11.01 0.36 13.18
N GLY A 12 10.65 -0.76 12.53
CA GLY A 12 11.56 -1.48 11.65
C GLY A 12 11.80 -0.76 10.32
N SER A 13 12.98 -0.95 9.73
CA SER A 13 13.26 -0.54 8.34
C SER A 13 12.45 -1.39 7.35
N MET A 14 12.34 -0.94 6.10
CA MET A 14 11.79 -1.76 5.02
C MET A 14 12.52 -3.11 4.93
N ALA A 15 13.85 -3.10 5.05
CA ALA A 15 14.69 -4.31 5.04
C ALA A 15 14.43 -5.25 6.21
N PHE A 16 14.15 -4.71 7.40
CA PHE A 16 13.74 -5.51 8.54
C PHE A 16 12.42 -6.25 8.24
N HIS A 17 11.41 -5.53 7.75
CA HIS A 17 10.09 -6.10 7.48
C HIS A 17 10.13 -7.19 6.40
N VAL A 18 10.92 -6.97 5.34
CA VAL A 18 11.17 -7.97 4.31
C VAL A 18 11.81 -9.23 4.88
N ARG A 19 12.92 -9.10 5.63
CA ARG A 19 13.60 -10.26 6.22
C ARG A 19 12.74 -11.01 7.21
N MET A 20 11.97 -10.29 8.01
CA MET A 20 11.02 -10.87 8.95
C MET A 20 9.95 -11.69 8.20
N LEU A 21 9.43 -11.17 7.10
CA LEU A 21 8.46 -11.90 6.28
C LEU A 21 9.08 -13.15 5.65
N ASP A 22 10.27 -13.04 5.06
CA ASP A 22 11.00 -14.17 4.47
C ASP A 22 11.25 -15.30 5.51
N GLN A 23 11.54 -14.94 6.77
CA GLN A 23 11.77 -15.89 7.85
C GLN A 23 10.49 -16.52 8.41
N THR A 24 9.38 -15.78 8.40
CA THR A 24 8.11 -16.24 8.99
C THR A 24 7.21 -16.95 7.98
N ALA A 25 7.41 -16.72 6.68
CA ALA A 25 6.58 -17.29 5.63
C ALA A 25 6.53 -18.83 5.60
N PRO A 26 7.65 -19.58 5.78
CA PRO A 26 7.59 -21.04 5.82
C PRO A 26 6.73 -21.58 6.98
N ILE A 27 6.81 -20.91 8.14
CA ILE A 27 6.00 -21.26 9.32
C ILE A 27 4.53 -20.98 9.03
N TYR A 28 4.23 -19.85 8.39
CA TYR A 28 2.87 -19.49 8.02
C TYR A 28 2.25 -20.50 7.05
N GLN A 29 2.99 -20.92 6.03
CA GLN A 29 2.57 -21.96 5.08
C GLN A 29 2.28 -23.28 5.78
N LEU A 30 3.15 -23.73 6.70
CA LEU A 30 2.96 -24.98 7.43
C LEU A 30 1.64 -25.01 8.23
N VAL A 31 1.21 -23.86 8.75
CA VAL A 31 0.01 -23.76 9.58
C VAL A 31 -1.28 -23.66 8.75
N TYR A 32 -1.21 -23.05 7.56
CA TYR A 32 -2.40 -22.59 6.84
C TYR A 32 -2.54 -23.05 5.38
N ALA A 33 -1.50 -23.64 4.80
CA ALA A 33 -1.61 -24.30 3.50
C ALA A 33 -1.99 -25.76 3.73
N ASP A 34 -3.16 -26.18 3.26
CA ASP A 34 -3.60 -27.58 3.32
C ASP A 34 -2.64 -28.47 2.52
N GLU A 35 -2.10 -27.96 1.41
CA GLU A 35 -1.03 -28.58 0.61
C GLU A 35 -0.03 -27.54 0.07
N PRO A 36 1.27 -27.88 -0.11
CA PRO A 36 2.25 -26.99 -0.72
C PRO A 36 1.80 -26.51 -2.12
N GLY A 37 1.78 -25.19 -2.31
CA GLY A 37 1.38 -24.58 -3.58
C GLY A 37 -0.13 -24.31 -3.74
N THR A 38 -0.96 -24.66 -2.75
CA THR A 38 -2.37 -24.27 -2.75
C THR A 38 -2.53 -22.77 -2.49
N PRO A 39 -3.38 -22.05 -3.26
CA PRO A 39 -3.64 -20.64 -3.01
C PRO A 39 -4.28 -20.40 -1.65
N ILE A 40 -3.70 -19.50 -0.86
CA ILE A 40 -4.24 -19.12 0.45
C ILE A 40 -5.45 -18.22 0.23
N HIS A 41 -6.62 -18.60 0.76
CA HIS A 41 -7.82 -17.76 0.71
C HIS A 41 -7.64 -16.50 1.56
N LEU A 42 -7.35 -15.36 0.90
CA LEU A 42 -6.88 -14.15 1.56
C LEU A 42 -7.94 -13.57 2.50
N GLN A 43 -9.20 -13.55 2.07
CA GLN A 43 -10.29 -12.97 2.84
C GLN A 43 -10.48 -13.64 4.21
N SER A 44 -10.46 -14.97 4.26
CA SER A 44 -10.62 -15.71 5.51
C SER A 44 -9.42 -15.53 6.46
N ARG A 45 -8.25 -15.15 5.94
CA ARG A 45 -7.03 -14.95 6.75
C ARG A 45 -6.90 -13.55 7.32
N ILE A 46 -7.40 -12.54 6.61
CA ILE A 46 -7.37 -11.16 7.10
C ILE A 46 -8.41 -10.91 8.22
N VAL A 47 -9.43 -11.76 8.31
CA VAL A 47 -10.41 -11.79 9.41
C VAL A 47 -10.07 -12.80 10.52
N ASP A 48 -8.89 -13.44 10.47
CA ASP A 48 -8.49 -14.44 11.47
C ASP A 48 -8.44 -13.81 12.89
N PRO A 49 -9.02 -14.47 13.91
CA PRO A 49 -9.03 -13.96 15.28
C PRO A 49 -7.61 -13.80 15.85
N ASN A 50 -6.65 -14.58 15.37
CA ASN A 50 -5.26 -14.42 15.75
C ASN A 50 -4.63 -13.23 15.01
N THR A 51 -4.48 -12.15 15.77
CA THR A 51 -3.92 -10.90 15.26
C THR A 51 -2.53 -11.07 14.66
N ALA A 52 -1.65 -11.94 15.17
CA ALA A 52 -0.32 -12.09 14.59
C ALA A 52 -0.38 -12.67 13.16
N PHE A 53 -1.31 -13.60 12.91
CA PHE A 53 -1.44 -14.29 11.64
C PHE A 53 -2.18 -13.47 10.57
N ARG A 54 -3.12 -12.60 10.94
CA ARG A 54 -3.73 -11.67 9.95
C ARG A 54 -2.76 -10.62 9.40
N HIS A 55 -1.68 -10.29 10.12
CA HIS A 55 -0.70 -9.29 9.67
C HIS A 55 0.19 -9.80 8.55
N ILE A 56 0.50 -11.10 8.53
CA ILE A 56 1.45 -11.67 7.58
C ILE A 56 0.97 -11.50 6.12
N PRO A 57 -0.27 -11.87 5.75
CA PRO A 57 -0.76 -11.64 4.39
C PRO A 57 -0.83 -10.16 4.01
N ALA A 58 -1.25 -9.31 4.94
CA ALA A 58 -1.33 -7.88 4.70
C ALA A 58 0.05 -7.26 4.45
N MET A 59 1.05 -7.68 5.21
CA MET A 59 2.43 -7.24 5.04
C MET A 59 3.04 -7.76 3.74
N ASP A 60 2.79 -9.01 3.36
CA ASP A 60 3.27 -9.57 2.10
C ASP A 60 2.76 -8.77 0.89
N VAL A 61 1.46 -8.49 0.83
CA VAL A 61 0.86 -7.70 -0.25
C VAL A 61 1.39 -6.26 -0.26
N LEU A 62 1.53 -5.63 0.91
CA LEU A 62 2.04 -4.25 1.00
C LEU A 62 3.52 -4.15 0.68
N LEU A 63 4.36 -5.07 1.17
CA LEU A 63 5.77 -5.10 0.84
C LEU A 63 5.98 -5.41 -0.63
N SER A 64 5.18 -6.31 -1.22
CA SER A 64 5.18 -6.55 -2.67
C SER A 64 4.91 -5.26 -3.44
N LEU A 65 3.89 -4.49 -3.04
CA LEU A 65 3.57 -3.19 -3.63
C LEU A 65 4.72 -2.18 -3.47
N SER A 66 5.27 -2.05 -2.27
CA SER A 66 6.29 -1.05 -1.91
C SER A 66 7.70 -1.36 -2.42
N THR A 67 8.01 -2.62 -2.68
CA THR A 67 9.34 -3.06 -3.14
C THR A 67 9.34 -3.53 -4.60
N CYS A 68 8.17 -3.58 -5.25
CA CYS A 68 7.96 -4.17 -6.56
C CYS A 68 8.40 -5.65 -6.65
N ARG A 69 8.46 -6.36 -5.52
CA ARG A 69 8.72 -7.80 -5.47
C ARG A 69 7.42 -8.59 -5.65
N PRO A 70 7.45 -9.81 -6.19
CA PRO A 70 6.32 -10.73 -6.11
C PRO A 70 5.91 -10.96 -4.65
N THR A 71 4.63 -11.24 -4.42
CA THR A 71 4.15 -11.77 -3.14
C THR A 71 4.80 -13.13 -2.88
N ILE A 72 5.09 -13.44 -1.62
CA ILE A 72 5.64 -14.74 -1.24
C ILE A 72 4.58 -15.82 -1.36
N PHE A 73 3.33 -15.49 -1.05
CA PHE A 73 2.22 -16.43 -1.14
C PHE A 73 1.40 -16.20 -2.41
N CYS A 74 0.84 -17.30 -2.93
CA CYS A 74 -0.21 -17.26 -3.93
C CYS A 74 -1.55 -17.09 -3.20
N TYR A 75 -2.30 -16.04 -3.54
CA TYR A 75 -3.58 -15.76 -2.88
C TYR A 75 -4.76 -16.14 -3.76
N ASN A 76 -5.74 -16.84 -3.18
CA ASN A 76 -7.09 -16.83 -3.70
C ASN A 76 -7.78 -15.51 -3.25
N THR A 77 -8.21 -14.73 -4.23
CA THR A 77 -8.77 -13.38 -4.07
C THR A 77 -10.28 -13.34 -4.28
N THR A 78 -10.96 -14.49 -4.26
CA THR A 78 -12.43 -14.56 -4.25
C THR A 78 -12.97 -13.82 -3.03
N ILE A 79 -13.83 -12.83 -3.28
CA ILE A 79 -14.49 -12.05 -2.22
C ILE A 79 -15.91 -12.58 -2.01
N SER A 80 -16.21 -13.02 -0.79
CA SER A 80 -17.55 -13.22 -0.29
C SER A 80 -18.04 -11.91 0.36
N HIS A 81 -19.20 -11.38 -0.03
CA HIS A 81 -19.69 -10.09 0.49
C HIS A 81 -20.01 -10.10 2.00
N PHE A 82 -20.10 -11.27 2.63
CA PHE A 82 -20.57 -11.43 4.00
C PHE A 82 -19.49 -11.19 5.07
N GLU A 83 -18.21 -11.36 4.76
CA GLU A 83 -17.16 -11.41 5.79
C GLU A 83 -16.52 -10.04 6.13
N PHE A 84 -16.71 -9.00 5.31
CA PHE A 84 -16.15 -7.67 5.61
C PHE A 84 -16.99 -6.82 6.55
N ASN A 85 -18.22 -7.24 6.86
CA ASN A 85 -19.13 -6.49 7.73
C ASN A 85 -18.82 -6.66 9.22
N SER A 86 -17.94 -7.58 9.60
CA SER A 86 -17.45 -7.74 10.96
C SER A 86 -16.19 -6.90 11.18
N ASP A 87 -16.33 -5.58 11.35
CA ASP A 87 -15.25 -4.66 11.72
C ASP A 87 -14.83 -4.85 13.20
N GLN A 88 -14.47 -6.08 13.58
CA GLN A 88 -13.93 -6.39 14.91
C GLN A 88 -12.39 -6.45 14.92
N GLY A 89 -11.75 -6.31 13.76
CA GLY A 89 -10.31 -6.53 13.59
C GLY A 89 -9.52 -5.24 13.34
N GLY A 90 -8.80 -4.75 14.35
CA GLY A 90 -7.92 -3.57 14.29
C GLY A 90 -6.80 -3.52 13.23
N LEU A 91 -6.80 -4.39 12.21
CA LEU A 91 -5.86 -4.37 11.08
C LEU A 91 -6.14 -3.22 10.11
N GLN A 92 -7.40 -3.01 9.72
CA GLN A 92 -7.83 -1.86 8.91
C GLN A 92 -7.46 -0.54 9.59
N TRP A 93 -7.61 -0.49 10.91
CA TRP A 93 -7.26 0.66 11.73
C TRP A 93 -5.76 0.82 11.96
N ARG A 94 -4.91 -0.19 11.70
CA ARG A 94 -3.46 -0.09 11.89
C ARG A 94 -2.75 0.41 10.64
N LEU A 95 -3.19 -0.05 9.47
CA LEU A 95 -2.57 0.27 8.19
C LEU A 95 -3.30 1.40 7.44
N GLY A 96 -4.50 1.78 7.91
CA GLY A 96 -5.41 2.67 7.20
C GLY A 96 -6.03 2.07 5.94
N LEU A 97 -5.66 0.82 5.61
CA LEU A 97 -6.03 0.12 4.39
C LEU A 97 -7.34 -0.66 4.59
N PRO A 98 -8.42 -0.32 3.86
CA PRO A 98 -9.60 -1.16 3.75
C PRO A 98 -9.26 -2.57 3.29
N HIS A 99 -9.82 -3.59 3.93
CA HIS A 99 -9.61 -4.98 3.57
C HIS A 99 -9.96 -5.28 2.10
N HIS A 100 -10.99 -4.62 1.56
CA HIS A 100 -11.35 -4.72 0.14
C HIS A 100 -10.20 -4.29 -0.80
N PHE A 101 -9.52 -3.19 -0.48
CA PHE A 101 -8.35 -2.74 -1.25
C PHE A 101 -7.16 -3.70 -1.09
N LEU A 102 -6.98 -4.31 0.09
CA LEU A 102 -5.95 -5.33 0.29
C LEU A 102 -6.16 -6.54 -0.63
N VAL A 103 -7.40 -7.04 -0.75
CA VAL A 103 -7.70 -8.16 -1.66
C VAL A 103 -7.51 -7.76 -3.12
N MET A 104 -7.94 -6.57 -3.52
CA MET A 104 -7.70 -6.07 -4.87
C MET A 104 -6.22 -5.89 -5.20
N LEU A 105 -5.39 -5.44 -4.24
CA LEU A 105 -3.94 -5.37 -4.42
C LEU A 105 -3.34 -6.76 -4.67
N ALA A 106 -3.74 -7.76 -3.89
CA ALA A 106 -3.32 -9.14 -4.12
C ALA A 106 -3.78 -9.65 -5.50
N GLN A 107 -4.99 -9.31 -5.93
CA GLN A 107 -5.51 -9.69 -7.24
C GLN A 107 -4.68 -9.05 -8.37
N MET A 108 -4.37 -7.75 -8.27
CA MET A 108 -3.50 -7.06 -9.22
C MET A 108 -2.09 -7.66 -9.24
N ASN A 109 -1.55 -8.05 -8.08
CA ASN A 109 -0.24 -8.71 -7.99
C ASN A 109 -0.22 -10.07 -8.67
N ASN A 110 -1.26 -10.90 -8.48
CA ASN A 110 -1.40 -12.18 -9.17
C ASN A 110 -1.45 -11.97 -10.69
N LEU A 111 -2.28 -11.03 -11.17
CA LEU A 111 -2.37 -10.70 -12.59
C LEU A 111 -1.03 -10.24 -13.16
N LYS A 112 -0.26 -9.45 -12.42
CA LYS A 112 1.06 -8.99 -12.83
C LYS A 112 2.08 -10.13 -12.92
N GLN A 113 1.96 -11.16 -12.07
CA GLN A 113 2.83 -12.34 -12.10
C GLN A 113 2.46 -13.29 -13.25
N GLU A 114 1.17 -13.47 -13.50
CA GLU A 114 0.66 -14.35 -14.56
C GLU A 114 0.84 -13.75 -15.96
N TYR A 115 0.64 -12.44 -16.10
CA TYR A 115 0.69 -11.71 -17.37
C TYR A 115 1.86 -10.71 -17.36
N VAL A 116 3.02 -11.15 -17.85
CA VAL A 116 4.23 -10.31 -17.97
C VAL A 116 4.00 -9.12 -18.91
N SER A 117 3.09 -9.23 -19.88
CA SER A 117 2.71 -8.17 -20.81
C SER A 117 1.34 -8.50 -21.41
N ASN A 118 0.46 -7.51 -21.53
CA ASN A 118 -0.84 -7.59 -22.22
C ASN A 118 -2.00 -8.20 -21.41
N ILE A 119 -2.42 -7.48 -20.37
CA ILE A 119 -3.68 -7.77 -19.65
C ILE A 119 -4.85 -7.24 -20.48
N ASP A 120 -5.90 -8.06 -20.62
CA ASP A 120 -7.11 -7.72 -21.36
C ASP A 120 -7.75 -6.42 -20.79
N PRO A 121 -8.08 -5.42 -21.64
CA PRO A 121 -8.82 -4.23 -21.24
C PRO A 121 -10.11 -4.51 -20.46
N VAL A 122 -10.78 -5.64 -20.70
CA VAL A 122 -11.98 -6.05 -19.95
C VAL A 122 -11.66 -6.28 -18.47
N VAL A 123 -10.51 -6.90 -18.16
CA VAL A 123 -10.05 -7.12 -16.77
C VAL A 123 -9.71 -5.77 -16.12
N ILE A 124 -9.05 -4.88 -16.84
CA ILE A 124 -8.74 -3.53 -16.34
C ILE A 124 -10.02 -2.74 -16.03
N ASN A 125 -11.00 -2.75 -16.93
CA ASN A 125 -12.28 -2.08 -16.70
C ASN A 125 -13.05 -2.66 -15.51
N SER A 126 -12.97 -3.98 -15.30
CA SER A 126 -13.55 -4.62 -14.12
C SER A 126 -12.87 -4.16 -12.82
N LEU A 127 -11.54 -4.05 -12.80
CA LEU A 127 -10.81 -3.51 -11.65
C LEU A 127 -11.15 -2.02 -11.40
N GLU A 128 -11.24 -1.21 -12.45
CA GLU A 128 -11.69 0.19 -12.32
C GLU A 128 -13.09 0.29 -11.73
N ALA A 129 -14.02 -0.57 -12.17
CA ALA A 129 -15.39 -0.61 -11.66
C ALA A 129 -15.40 -0.97 -10.17
N GLN A 130 -14.61 -1.96 -9.75
CA GLN A 130 -14.51 -2.37 -8.34
C GLN A 130 -13.94 -1.24 -7.44
N ILE A 131 -12.88 -0.55 -7.89
CA ILE A 131 -12.34 0.62 -7.17
C ILE A 131 -13.38 1.74 -7.11
N THR A 132 -14.17 1.93 -8.16
CA THR A 132 -15.24 2.95 -8.23
C THR A 132 -16.39 2.63 -7.29
N SER A 133 -16.82 1.37 -7.23
CA SER A 133 -17.93 0.91 -6.40
C SER A 133 -17.59 0.78 -4.91
N PHE A 134 -16.33 0.99 -4.52
CA PHE A 134 -15.94 0.96 -3.11
C PHE A 134 -16.69 2.05 -2.33
N GLU A 135 -17.50 1.62 -1.37
CA GLU A 135 -18.16 2.47 -0.40
C GLU A 135 -17.40 2.46 0.92
N PRO A 136 -17.07 3.62 1.49
CA PRO A 136 -16.45 3.72 2.80
C PRO A 136 -17.27 3.05 3.91
N THR A 137 -16.83 1.89 4.40
CA THR A 137 -17.39 1.30 5.62
C THR A 137 -16.87 2.06 6.83
N ILE A 138 -17.71 2.89 7.44
CA ILE A 138 -17.36 3.64 8.65
C ILE A 138 -18.49 3.56 9.66
N GLU A 139 -18.23 2.97 10.82
CA GLU A 139 -19.08 3.16 11.99
C GLU A 139 -19.14 4.64 12.36
N ARG A 140 -20.35 5.18 12.59
CA ARG A 140 -20.55 6.57 12.97
C ARG A 140 -19.81 6.88 14.27
N SER A 141 -18.65 7.51 14.16
CA SER A 141 -17.92 8.10 15.28
C SER A 141 -18.70 9.32 15.80
N LEU A 142 -18.80 9.47 17.12
CA LEU A 142 -19.35 10.68 17.76
C LEU A 142 -18.44 11.91 17.52
N ASP A 143 -17.16 11.69 17.26
CA ASP A 143 -16.21 12.74 16.87
C ASP A 143 -16.19 12.94 15.34
N SER A 144 -16.66 14.11 14.91
CA SER A 144 -16.71 14.53 13.50
C SER A 144 -15.32 14.64 12.85
N TYR A 145 -14.28 15.00 13.59
CA TYR A 145 -12.92 15.11 13.05
C TYR A 145 -12.36 13.73 12.72
N VAL A 146 -12.49 12.78 13.65
CA VAL A 146 -12.06 11.38 13.44
C VAL A 146 -12.79 10.77 12.26
N HIS A 147 -14.10 11.02 12.13
CA HIS A 147 -14.88 10.54 10.99
C HIS A 147 -14.35 11.07 9.65
N VAL A 148 -14.12 12.39 9.54
CA VAL A 148 -13.58 13.03 8.34
C VAL A 148 -12.17 12.53 8.01
N ALA A 149 -11.31 12.39 9.02
CA ALA A 149 -9.96 11.87 8.85
C ALA A 149 -9.96 10.43 8.30
N ARG A 150 -10.88 9.58 8.75
CA ARG A 150 -11.04 8.21 8.25
C ARG A 150 -11.49 8.15 6.79
N LEU A 151 -12.51 8.94 6.43
CA LEU A 151 -12.95 9.07 5.04
C LEU A 151 -11.81 9.51 4.13
N MET A 152 -11.02 10.48 4.59
CA MET A 152 -9.87 11.00 3.87
C MET A 152 -8.80 9.91 3.65
N VAL A 153 -8.47 9.12 4.69
CA VAL A 153 -7.51 8.01 4.57
C VAL A 153 -7.97 6.98 3.53
N GLN A 154 -9.23 6.56 3.58
CA GLN A 154 -9.78 5.60 2.63
C GLN A 154 -9.78 6.16 1.20
N GLU A 155 -10.08 7.45 1.04
CA GLU A 155 -10.04 8.12 -0.25
C GLU A 155 -8.61 8.21 -0.81
N CYS A 156 -7.61 8.48 0.03
CA CYS A 156 -6.20 8.44 -0.35
C CYS A 156 -5.78 7.04 -0.83
N TRP A 157 -6.21 5.98 -0.14
CA TRP A 157 -6.00 4.61 -0.61
C TRP A 157 -6.69 4.35 -1.94
N ARG A 158 -7.93 4.81 -2.13
CA ARG A 158 -8.65 4.67 -3.40
C ARG A 158 -7.88 5.33 -4.56
N GLN A 159 -7.32 6.52 -4.35
CA GLN A 159 -6.50 7.17 -5.37
C GLN A 159 -5.18 6.43 -5.62
N LEU A 160 -4.56 5.85 -4.58
CA LEU A 160 -3.40 4.99 -4.76
C LEU A 160 -3.73 3.74 -5.61
N MET A 161 -4.89 3.11 -5.39
CA MET A 161 -5.33 1.95 -6.18
C MET A 161 -5.38 2.28 -7.68
N TYR A 162 -5.92 3.45 -8.05
CA TYR A 162 -5.89 3.90 -9.44
C TYR A 162 -4.46 4.09 -9.96
N ILE A 163 -3.59 4.73 -9.18
CA ILE A 163 -2.19 4.94 -9.60
C ILE A 163 -1.51 3.58 -9.81
N TYR A 164 -1.70 2.61 -8.92
CA TYR A 164 -1.12 1.28 -9.05
C TYR A 164 -1.69 0.51 -10.25
N LEU A 165 -3.00 0.57 -10.45
CA LEU A 165 -3.66 -0.04 -11.61
C LEU A 165 -3.05 0.46 -12.93
N TYR A 166 -2.87 1.77 -13.08
CA TYR A 166 -2.34 2.32 -14.33
C TYR A 166 -0.83 2.18 -14.45
N MET A 167 -0.06 2.56 -13.42
CA MET A 167 1.40 2.55 -13.52
C MET A 167 1.99 1.16 -13.27
N GLY A 168 1.52 0.47 -12.25
CA GLY A 168 2.06 -0.81 -11.80
C GLY A 168 1.57 -2.01 -12.60
N LEU A 169 0.30 -2.01 -13.00
CA LEU A 169 -0.32 -3.11 -13.75
C LEU A 169 -0.37 -2.84 -15.26
N CYS A 170 -0.83 -1.66 -15.71
CA CYS A 170 -0.89 -1.32 -17.14
C CYS A 170 0.44 -0.80 -17.73
N GLY A 171 1.47 -0.57 -16.90
CA GLY A 171 2.77 -0.06 -17.34
C GLY A 171 2.77 1.41 -17.78
N ALA A 172 1.76 2.20 -17.42
CA ALA A 172 1.72 3.62 -17.71
C ALA A 172 2.79 4.40 -16.91
N ASN A 173 3.10 5.62 -17.36
CA ASN A 173 3.99 6.53 -16.64
C ASN A 173 3.21 7.65 -15.93
N SER A 174 3.91 8.44 -15.12
CA SER A 174 3.31 9.52 -14.33
C SER A 174 2.68 10.66 -15.13
N TYR A 175 2.89 10.72 -16.45
CA TYR A 175 2.26 11.71 -17.32
C TYR A 175 0.94 11.25 -17.93
N ASP A 176 0.58 9.97 -17.81
CA ASP A 176 -0.74 9.46 -18.19
C ASP A 176 -1.85 10.29 -17.53
N ILE A 177 -2.85 10.66 -18.32
CA ILE A 177 -3.94 11.54 -17.87
C ILE A 177 -4.73 10.95 -16.68
N ARG A 178 -4.85 9.62 -16.63
CA ARG A 178 -5.56 8.89 -15.57
C ARG A 178 -4.75 8.92 -14.28
N VAL A 179 -3.43 8.73 -14.38
CA VAL A 179 -2.50 8.86 -13.25
C VAL A 179 -2.48 10.28 -12.71
N LYS A 180 -2.37 11.29 -13.59
CA LYS A 180 -2.43 12.71 -13.19
C LYS A 180 -3.73 13.06 -12.49
N ARG A 181 -4.86 12.51 -12.96
CA ARG A 181 -6.18 12.71 -12.34
C ARG A 181 -6.24 12.11 -10.94
N ALA A 182 -5.78 10.87 -10.78
CA ALA A 182 -5.74 10.18 -9.49
C ALA A 182 -4.82 10.92 -8.50
N LEU A 183 -3.61 11.28 -8.92
CA LEU A 183 -2.69 12.07 -8.10
C LEU A 183 -3.27 13.43 -7.71
N LYS A 184 -3.90 14.15 -8.65
CA LYS A 184 -4.54 15.45 -8.34
C LYS A 184 -5.61 15.31 -7.26
N ARG A 185 -6.42 14.24 -7.33
CA ARG A 185 -7.42 13.93 -6.31
C ARG A 185 -6.74 13.58 -4.98
N PHE A 186 -5.69 12.75 -5.01
CA PHE A 186 -4.90 12.40 -3.83
C PHE A 186 -4.37 13.64 -3.11
N ILE A 187 -3.69 14.54 -3.82
CA ILE A 187 -3.14 15.79 -3.25
C ILE A 187 -4.25 16.67 -2.67
N LYS A 188 -5.37 16.83 -3.40
CA LYS A 188 -6.51 17.62 -2.91
C LYS A 188 -7.11 17.02 -1.63
N THR A 189 -7.24 15.69 -1.58
CA THR A 189 -7.75 14.96 -0.42
C THR A 189 -6.78 15.11 0.76
N LEU A 190 -5.49 14.94 0.54
CA LEU A 190 -4.45 15.09 1.55
C LEU A 190 -4.45 16.51 2.14
N ASP A 191 -4.53 17.54 1.29
CA ASP A 191 -4.53 18.95 1.69
C ASP A 191 -5.82 19.40 2.41
N SER A 192 -6.91 18.64 2.32
CA SER A 192 -8.20 18.99 2.92
C SER A 192 -8.26 18.83 4.45
N VAL A 193 -7.33 18.11 5.05
CA VAL A 193 -7.27 17.84 6.50
C VAL A 193 -5.96 18.38 7.04
N LYS A 194 -5.98 18.95 8.26
CA LYS A 194 -4.78 19.48 8.91
C LYS A 194 -3.69 18.40 9.03
N PRO A 195 -2.42 18.73 8.73
CA PRO A 195 -1.29 17.85 9.02
C PRO A 195 -1.21 17.51 10.51
N GLY A 196 -0.75 16.31 10.83
CA GLY A 196 -0.60 15.84 12.20
C GLY A 196 -0.50 14.33 12.29
N ARG A 197 -0.02 13.83 13.44
CA ARG A 197 0.21 12.38 13.66
C ARG A 197 -0.98 11.52 13.23
N MET A 198 -2.20 11.94 13.56
CA MET A 198 -3.41 11.41 12.96
C MET A 198 -4.03 12.50 12.07
N PRO A 199 -4.26 12.25 10.78
CA PRO A 199 -4.26 10.94 10.11
C PRO A 199 -2.93 10.49 9.45
N ASP A 200 -1.87 11.31 9.49
CA ASP A 200 -0.69 11.09 8.61
C ASP A 200 0.03 9.74 8.85
N ALA A 201 -0.03 9.19 10.06
CA ALA A 201 0.51 7.85 10.37
C ALA A 201 -0.10 6.72 9.52
N PHE A 202 -1.35 6.87 9.07
CA PHE A 202 -2.04 5.90 8.20
C PHE A 202 -1.80 6.15 6.71
N LEU A 203 -1.10 7.23 6.39
CA LEU A 203 -0.89 7.72 5.04
C LEU A 203 0.56 7.60 4.59
N VAL A 204 1.46 7.05 5.41
CA VAL A 204 2.87 6.83 5.03
C VAL A 204 2.98 6.11 3.69
N THR A 205 2.37 4.92 3.58
CA THR A 205 2.41 4.10 2.35
C THR A 205 1.68 4.77 1.18
N PRO A 206 0.46 5.31 1.34
CA PRO A 206 -0.17 6.09 0.27
C PRO A 206 0.66 7.30 -0.20
N MET A 207 1.24 8.07 0.72
CA MET A 207 2.07 9.23 0.39
C MET A 207 3.35 8.82 -0.34
N SER A 208 4.02 7.76 0.12
CA SER A 208 5.25 7.28 -0.52
C SER A 208 5.00 6.75 -1.93
N LEU A 209 3.94 5.98 -2.13
CA LEU A 209 3.68 5.35 -3.41
C LEU A 209 2.98 6.27 -4.41
N ALA A 210 1.98 7.05 -3.98
CA ALA A 210 1.35 8.04 -4.85
C ALA A 210 2.32 9.18 -5.18
N GLY A 211 3.20 9.55 -4.25
CA GLY A 211 4.20 10.60 -4.42
C GLY A 211 5.18 10.35 -5.56
N MET A 212 5.41 9.10 -5.96
CA MET A 212 6.23 8.78 -7.13
C MET A 212 5.68 9.40 -8.42
N ALA A 213 4.35 9.53 -8.53
CA ALA A 213 3.72 10.15 -9.68
C ALA A 213 3.84 11.68 -9.68
N ALA A 214 4.30 12.29 -8.57
CA ALA A 214 4.39 13.73 -8.43
C ALA A 214 5.53 14.34 -9.25
N HIS A 215 5.17 15.29 -10.11
CA HIS A 215 6.12 16.06 -10.94
C HIS A 215 6.19 17.53 -10.53
N LYS A 216 5.17 18.06 -9.85
CA LYS A 216 5.16 19.46 -9.40
C LYS A 216 5.89 19.58 -8.07
N ASN A 217 6.74 20.59 -7.97
CA ASN A 217 7.47 20.87 -6.74
C ASN A 217 6.54 21.16 -5.54
N CYS A 218 5.37 21.76 -5.77
CA CYS A 218 4.38 21.98 -4.72
C CYS A 218 3.81 20.65 -4.16
N ASP A 219 3.47 19.71 -5.04
CA ASP A 219 2.91 18.41 -4.65
C ASP A 219 3.96 17.58 -3.90
N ARG A 220 5.20 17.58 -4.40
CA ARG A 220 6.35 16.93 -3.75
C ARG A 220 6.65 17.56 -2.38
N ALA A 221 6.60 18.89 -2.29
CA ALA A 221 6.84 19.62 -1.04
C ALA A 221 5.77 19.30 0.02
N LEU A 222 4.49 19.23 -0.36
CA LEU A 222 3.41 18.83 0.55
C LEU A 222 3.63 17.42 1.11
N ILE A 223 3.93 16.44 0.25
CA ILE A 223 4.19 15.06 0.65
C ILE A 223 5.41 14.99 1.58
N ARG A 224 6.50 15.64 1.19
CA ARG A 224 7.73 15.71 1.99
C ARG A 224 7.46 16.28 3.38
N GLN A 225 6.78 17.43 3.45
CA GLN A 225 6.46 18.07 4.71
C GLN A 225 5.62 17.16 5.62
N ARG A 226 4.62 16.47 5.07
CA ARG A 226 3.78 15.52 5.81
C ARG A 226 4.59 14.36 6.38
N LEU A 227 5.48 13.77 5.57
CA LEU A 227 6.35 12.68 6.00
C LEU A 227 7.34 13.12 7.09
N GLN A 228 7.93 14.30 6.95
CA GLN A 228 8.89 14.87 7.90
C GLN A 228 8.29 15.25 9.26
N ASN A 229 7.00 15.59 9.29
CA ASN A 229 6.30 15.96 10.52
C ASN A 229 6.04 14.76 11.46
N MET A 230 6.31 13.53 11.02
CA MET A 230 6.21 12.34 11.87
C MET A 230 7.52 12.11 12.63
N CYS A 231 7.45 11.90 13.95
CA CYS A 231 8.64 11.76 14.80
C CYS A 231 9.55 10.61 14.36
N GLU A 232 8.96 9.55 13.82
CA GLU A 232 9.62 8.35 13.32
C GLU A 232 10.49 8.62 12.08
N HIS A 233 10.21 9.69 11.31
CA HIS A 233 11.03 10.09 10.15
C HIS A 233 12.46 10.48 10.56
N SER A 234 12.63 11.10 11.73
CA SER A 234 13.93 11.56 12.23
C SER A 234 14.85 10.42 12.69
N GLN A 235 14.32 9.20 12.79
CA GLN A 235 15.08 8.02 13.16
C GLN A 235 15.48 7.27 11.89
N SER A 236 16.80 7.22 11.63
CA SER A 236 17.35 6.43 10.54
C SER A 236 17.01 4.94 10.71
N GLY A 237 16.67 4.27 9.61
CA GLY A 237 16.31 2.85 9.63
C GLY A 237 14.89 2.54 10.09
N THR A 238 13.98 3.53 10.08
CA THR A 238 12.53 3.28 10.16
C THR A 238 11.92 3.20 8.77
N TYR A 239 10.78 2.52 8.64
CA TYR A 239 10.03 2.43 7.38
C TYR A 239 9.68 3.82 6.80
N ILE A 240 9.34 4.79 7.66
CA ILE A 240 8.99 6.16 7.23
C ILE A 240 10.22 6.86 6.65
N ASN A 241 11.38 6.71 7.30
CA ASN A 241 12.64 7.26 6.79
C ASN A 241 13.03 6.64 5.45
N ASP A 242 13.00 5.30 5.35
CA ASP A 242 13.27 4.58 4.09
C ASP A 242 12.31 5.02 2.97
N ALA A 243 11.01 5.13 3.26
CA ALA A 243 10.00 5.55 2.30
C ALA A 243 10.23 6.98 1.78
N ALA A 244 10.65 7.91 2.66
CA ALA A 244 11.01 9.26 2.26
C ALA A 244 12.27 9.28 1.39
N LEU A 245 13.31 8.53 1.76
CA LEU A 245 14.54 8.42 0.98
C LEU A 245 14.29 7.82 -0.41
N ILE A 246 13.47 6.76 -0.48
CA ILE A 246 13.07 6.14 -1.75
C ILE A 246 12.38 7.16 -2.66
N LEU A 247 11.45 7.96 -2.12
CA LEU A 247 10.79 9.03 -2.86
C LEU A 247 11.79 10.06 -3.41
N GLU A 248 12.73 10.53 -2.59
CA GLU A 248 13.76 11.47 -3.03
C GLU A 248 14.63 10.87 -4.13
N THR A 249 15.01 9.59 -4.01
CA THR A 249 15.77 8.88 -5.05
C THR A 249 14.98 8.81 -6.37
N VAL A 250 13.68 8.52 -6.33
CA VAL A 250 12.83 8.53 -7.53
C VAL A 250 12.77 9.93 -8.15
N TRP A 251 12.50 10.97 -7.36
CA TRP A 251 12.39 12.35 -7.86
C TRP A 251 13.69 12.86 -8.46
N THR A 252 14.81 12.67 -7.76
CA THR A 252 16.14 13.08 -8.25
C THR A 252 16.54 12.34 -9.53
N THR A 253 16.29 11.03 -9.59
CA THR A 253 16.63 10.21 -10.78
C THR A 253 15.79 10.61 -11.99
N THR A 254 14.48 10.76 -11.81
CA THR A 254 13.56 11.10 -12.90
C THR A 254 13.80 12.52 -13.43
N ASP A 255 14.11 13.47 -12.55
CA ASP A 255 14.47 14.85 -12.92
C ASP A 255 15.81 14.90 -13.68
N ALA A 256 16.83 14.19 -13.19
CA ALA A 256 18.15 14.11 -13.84
C ALA A 256 18.05 13.52 -15.26
N GLN A 257 17.19 12.51 -15.43
CA GLN A 257 16.94 11.85 -16.71
C GLN A 257 15.89 12.57 -17.57
N ARG A 258 15.25 13.63 -17.05
CA ARG A 258 14.20 14.42 -17.73
C ARG A 258 13.07 13.56 -18.30
N ARG A 259 12.62 12.56 -17.54
CA ARG A 259 11.55 11.64 -17.96
C ARG A 259 10.46 11.50 -16.90
N PRO A 260 9.24 11.09 -17.27
CA PRO A 260 8.23 10.73 -16.28
C PRO A 260 8.67 9.50 -15.47
N ALA A 261 8.18 9.44 -14.23
CA ALA A 261 8.36 8.29 -13.37
C ALA A 261 7.53 7.11 -13.91
N VAL A 262 8.08 5.91 -13.79
CA VAL A 262 7.39 4.64 -14.04
C VAL A 262 7.42 3.81 -12.76
N TRP A 263 6.50 2.85 -12.61
CA TRP A 263 6.42 2.07 -11.38
C TRP A 263 7.70 1.29 -11.04
N LEU A 264 8.49 0.91 -12.06
CA LEU A 264 9.75 0.21 -11.87
C LEU A 264 10.84 1.07 -11.20
N ASP A 265 10.75 2.41 -11.27
CA ASP A 265 11.67 3.31 -10.57
C ASP A 265 11.68 3.04 -9.06
N LEU A 266 10.52 2.63 -8.51
CA LEU A 266 10.39 2.22 -7.12
C LEU A 266 11.34 1.08 -6.76
N ARG A 267 11.47 0.09 -7.64
CA ARG A 267 12.31 -1.09 -7.39
C ARG A 267 13.78 -0.68 -7.25
N TRP A 268 14.24 0.18 -8.16
CA TRP A 268 15.63 0.63 -8.17
C TRP A 268 15.93 1.56 -6.98
N ALA A 269 15.02 2.47 -6.67
CA ALA A 269 15.13 3.33 -5.50
C ALA A 269 15.10 2.51 -4.20
N CYS A 270 14.21 1.53 -4.09
CA CYS A 270 14.15 0.61 -2.95
C CYS A 270 15.47 -0.14 -2.78
N ALA A 271 16.03 -0.71 -3.85
CA ALA A 271 17.31 -1.41 -3.80
C ALA A 271 18.46 -0.49 -3.37
N ALA A 272 18.49 0.75 -3.87
CA ALA A 272 19.51 1.73 -3.52
C ALA A 272 19.47 2.14 -2.04
N VAL A 273 18.29 2.31 -1.46
CA VAL A 273 18.11 2.76 -0.07
C VAL A 273 18.25 1.62 0.92
N THR A 274 17.68 0.46 0.61
CA THR A 274 17.48 -0.64 1.57
C THR A 274 18.43 -1.82 1.38
N GLY A 275 19.09 -1.91 0.23
CA GLY A 275 19.92 -3.05 -0.17
C GLY A 275 19.13 -4.32 -0.53
N ILE A 276 17.80 -4.25 -0.63
CA ILE A 276 16.92 -5.37 -0.99
C ILE A 276 16.74 -5.41 -2.51
N VAL A 277 16.89 -6.59 -3.14
CA VAL A 277 16.82 -6.79 -4.61
C VAL A 277 15.54 -7.51 -5.04
#